data_AF-A0A5A7Q5R6-F1
#
_entry.id   AF-A0A5A7Q5R6-F1
#
_cell.length_a   1.000
_cell.length_b   1.000
_cell.length_c   1.000
_cell.angle_alpha   90.00
_cell.angle_beta   90.00
_cell.angle_gamma   90.00
#
_symmetry.space_group_name_H-M   'P 1'
#
loop_
_entity.id
_entity.type
_entity.pdbx_description
1 polymer ?
#
loop_
_entity_poly.entity_id
_entity_poly.type
_entity_poly.pdbx_seq_one_letter_code
_entity_poly.pdbx_strand_id
1 'polypeptide(L)'
;MSKQVYVKKQVQERIKINSKEKEMPNANKNNLLSKNLKNNYPIRLQRTCSASSLSSLSLIKRCNWITNNSDKVYVRFHDECWGVPVYDDNRLFEVLAMCGMLMDFNWTEILKKRELLREAFGGFDPKFVSKISEKEIIEKASDKELKLAESRVRCIVDNAKCIRKVASECGSFSSYMWDYVSYKPLINKFKYPRKVPLRSQKSDIISKDLVRRGFRLVGPVIVYSFMQAVGMTIDHLVDCFRYGECVNLAERPWRHVS
;
A
#
# COMPACT_ATOMS: atom_id res chain seq x y z
N MET A 1 -5.43 -29.77 -55.78
CA MET A 1 -6.24 -29.60 -54.54
C MET A 1 -5.93 -28.23 -53.96
N SER A 2 -6.93 -27.35 -53.80
CA SER A 2 -6.72 -25.94 -53.47
C SER A 2 -6.31 -25.73 -52.00
N LYS A 3 -5.49 -24.69 -51.74
CA LYS A 3 -4.99 -24.31 -50.41
C LYS A 3 -6.10 -24.11 -49.35
N GLN A 4 -7.36 -23.95 -49.75
CA GLN A 4 -8.53 -23.86 -48.84
C GLN A 4 -8.97 -25.21 -48.24
N VAL A 5 -8.65 -26.35 -48.86
CA VAL A 5 -9.02 -27.68 -48.34
C VAL A 5 -8.10 -28.13 -47.20
N TYR A 6 -6.84 -27.67 -47.19
CA TYR A 6 -5.85 -28.02 -46.17
C TYR A 6 -6.10 -27.28 -44.83
N VAL A 7 -6.53 -26.01 -44.91
CA VAL A 7 -6.85 -25.19 -43.72
C VAL A 7 -8.11 -25.69 -42.99
N LYS A 8 -9.12 -26.18 -43.72
CA LYS A 8 -10.34 -26.73 -43.10
C LYS A 8 -10.10 -28.03 -42.31
N LYS A 9 -9.12 -28.85 -42.72
CA LYS A 9 -8.75 -30.08 -42.00
C LYS A 9 -8.05 -29.80 -40.67
N GLN A 10 -7.16 -28.80 -40.63
CA GLN A 10 -6.45 -28.42 -39.39
C GLN A 10 -7.35 -27.72 -38.34
N VAL A 11 -8.41 -27.03 -38.77
CA VAL A 11 -9.39 -26.41 -37.85
C VAL A 11 -10.31 -27.46 -37.22
N GLN A 12 -10.72 -28.51 -37.95
CA GLN A 12 -11.55 -29.58 -37.41
C GLN A 12 -10.80 -30.53 -36.47
N GLU A 13 -9.49 -30.74 -36.67
CA GLU A 13 -8.66 -31.52 -35.73
C GLU A 13 -8.41 -30.78 -34.42
N ARG A 14 -8.22 -29.44 -34.44
CA ARG A 14 -8.09 -28.63 -33.21
C ARG A 14 -9.38 -28.57 -32.37
N ILE A 15 -10.54 -28.61 -33.01
CA ILE A 15 -11.83 -28.63 -32.30
C ILE A 15 -12.08 -29.99 -31.60
N LYS A 16 -11.58 -31.11 -32.15
CA LYS A 16 -11.66 -32.44 -31.51
C LYS A 16 -10.69 -32.65 -30.34
N ILE A 17 -9.56 -31.93 -30.32
CA ILE A 17 -8.60 -31.98 -29.21
C ILE A 17 -9.14 -31.21 -27.99
N ASN A 18 -9.78 -30.05 -28.20
CA ASN A 18 -10.36 -29.23 -27.12
C ASN A 18 -11.62 -29.82 -26.46
N SER A 19 -12.25 -30.83 -27.06
CA SER A 19 -13.45 -31.48 -26.51
C SER A 19 -13.15 -32.70 -25.62
N LYS A 20 -11.87 -33.11 -25.46
CA LYS A 20 -11.47 -34.26 -24.63
C LYS A 20 -10.85 -33.91 -23.27
N GLU A 21 -10.64 -32.63 -22.96
CA GLU A 21 -10.10 -32.18 -21.65
C GLU A 21 -11.17 -31.77 -20.63
N LYS A 22 -12.45 -32.03 -20.91
CA LYS A 22 -13.54 -31.85 -19.94
C LYS A 22 -14.09 -33.22 -19.53
N GLU A 23 -13.44 -33.87 -18.57
CA GLU A 23 -14.09 -34.80 -17.63
C GLU A 23 -13.11 -35.27 -16.53
N MET A 24 -13.59 -35.26 -15.27
CA MET A 24 -13.01 -35.79 -14.00
C MET A 24 -12.09 -34.87 -13.15
N PRO A 25 -12.02 -35.05 -11.80
CA PRO A 25 -12.91 -34.41 -10.84
C PRO A 25 -12.19 -33.40 -9.92
N ASN A 26 -13.03 -32.62 -9.24
CA ASN A 26 -12.67 -31.55 -8.31
C ASN A 26 -11.93 -32.06 -7.06
N ALA A 27 -10.61 -31.85 -7.01
CA ALA A 27 -9.86 -31.73 -5.75
C ALA A 27 -8.54 -30.99 -5.98
N ASN A 28 -8.25 -30.01 -5.12
CA ASN A 28 -6.91 -29.48 -4.85
C ASN A 28 -6.32 -28.40 -5.79
N LYS A 29 -7.03 -27.28 -6.03
CA LYS A 29 -6.46 -26.03 -6.59
C LYS A 29 -6.25 -24.89 -5.58
N ASN A 30 -6.45 -25.13 -4.27
CA ASN A 30 -6.24 -24.11 -3.22
C ASN A 30 -4.85 -24.13 -2.59
N ASN A 31 -3.87 -24.86 -3.15
CA ASN A 31 -2.57 -25.07 -2.50
C ASN A 31 -1.33 -24.62 -3.29
N LEU A 32 -1.50 -23.89 -4.40
CA LEU A 32 -0.38 -23.36 -5.19
C LEU A 32 -0.30 -21.81 -5.29
N LEU A 33 -1.31 -21.07 -4.83
CA LEU A 33 -1.28 -19.60 -4.77
C LEU A 33 -1.09 -19.03 -3.35
N SER A 34 -1.14 -19.89 -2.32
CA SER A 34 -0.99 -19.50 -0.91
C SER A 34 0.45 -19.52 -0.37
N LYS A 35 1.42 -19.93 -1.20
CA LYS A 35 2.82 -20.12 -0.74
C LYS A 35 3.74 -18.91 -0.93
N ASN A 36 3.32 -17.84 -1.62
CA ASN A 36 4.19 -16.69 -1.91
C ASN A 36 3.74 -15.34 -1.30
N LEU A 37 2.79 -15.31 -0.36
CA LEU A 37 2.33 -14.06 0.29
C LEU A 37 2.79 -13.90 1.75
N LYS A 38 3.60 -14.83 2.27
CA LYS A 38 4.12 -14.79 3.65
C LYS A 38 5.60 -14.40 3.65
N ASN A 39 5.97 -13.15 3.35
CA ASN A 39 7.31 -12.64 3.72
C ASN A 39 7.53 -11.12 3.55
N ASN A 40 6.55 -10.26 3.86
CA ASN A 40 6.66 -8.83 3.51
C ASN A 40 6.70 -7.83 4.68
N TYR A 41 7.01 -8.28 5.89
CA TYR A 41 7.47 -7.40 6.98
C TYR A 41 8.67 -8.07 7.66
N PRO A 42 9.69 -7.32 8.13
CA PRO A 42 10.81 -7.92 8.83
C PRO A 42 10.30 -8.76 10.00
N ILE A 43 10.56 -10.07 9.92
CA ILE A 43 10.28 -11.04 10.97
C ILE A 43 11.19 -10.72 12.15
N ARG A 44 10.57 -10.27 13.25
CA ARG A 44 10.94 -10.41 14.65
C ARG A 44 12.40 -10.88 14.90
N LEU A 45 13.24 -9.98 15.40
CA LEU A 45 14.36 -10.37 16.26
C LEU A 45 13.77 -11.05 17.50
N GLN A 46 13.89 -12.38 17.58
CA GLN A 46 13.59 -13.12 18.80
C GLN A 46 14.62 -12.72 19.86
N ARG A 47 14.20 -11.85 20.77
CA ARG A 47 14.90 -11.66 22.04
C ARG A 47 14.66 -12.94 22.84
N THR A 48 15.68 -13.78 22.96
CA THR A 48 15.68 -14.93 23.88
C THR A 48 15.67 -14.36 25.30
N CYS A 49 14.50 -14.36 25.94
CA CYS A 49 14.40 -14.01 27.35
C CYS A 49 14.75 -15.26 28.17
N SER A 50 15.98 -15.31 28.69
CA SER A 50 16.30 -16.13 29.85
C SER A 50 15.50 -15.61 31.05
N ALA A 51 14.79 -16.52 31.73
CA ALA A 51 13.98 -16.22 32.89
C ALA A 51 14.87 -15.82 34.08
N SER A 52 15.19 -14.54 34.19
CA SER A 52 15.76 -13.90 35.39
C SER A 52 15.88 -12.40 35.20
N SER A 53 14.75 -11.70 35.27
CA SER A 53 14.64 -10.35 35.85
C SER A 53 13.21 -9.83 35.67
N LEU A 54 12.40 -9.91 36.73
CA LEU A 54 11.29 -8.98 36.88
C LEU A 54 11.91 -7.61 37.18
N SER A 55 12.20 -6.82 36.14
CA SER A 55 12.63 -5.42 36.30
C SER A 55 12.24 -4.58 35.09
N SER A 56 11.34 -3.63 35.35
CA SER A 56 10.74 -2.63 34.45
C SER A 56 9.76 -3.16 33.39
N LEU A 57 8.49 -3.30 33.76
CA LEU A 57 7.40 -3.03 32.81
C LEU A 57 7.46 -1.54 32.47
N SER A 58 8.38 -1.15 31.57
CA SER A 58 8.32 0.17 30.96
C SER A 58 6.97 0.27 30.26
N LEU A 59 6.05 1.08 30.79
CA LEU A 59 4.78 1.36 30.13
C LEU A 59 5.11 1.89 28.73
N ILE A 60 4.84 1.10 27.70
CA ILE A 60 5.08 1.51 26.31
C ILE A 60 4.18 2.71 26.03
N LYS A 61 4.78 3.90 25.95
CA LYS A 61 4.05 5.11 25.62
C LYS A 61 3.90 5.23 24.11
N ARG A 62 2.66 5.31 23.63
CA ARG A 62 2.33 5.52 22.22
C ARG A 62 1.90 6.97 21.99
N CYS A 63 1.83 7.38 20.74
CA CYS A 63 1.21 8.66 20.39
C CYS A 63 -0.26 8.68 20.82
N ASN A 64 -0.79 9.85 21.19
CA ASN A 64 -2.13 9.98 21.79
C ASN A 64 -3.30 9.55 20.89
N TRP A 65 -3.10 9.41 19.58
CA TRP A 65 -4.11 8.86 18.68
C TRP A 65 -4.25 7.33 18.79
N ILE A 66 -3.36 6.67 19.55
CA ILE A 66 -3.54 5.31 20.03
C ILE A 66 -3.95 5.36 21.50
N THR A 67 -5.19 4.96 21.77
CA THR A 67 -5.78 4.91 23.10
C THR A 67 -5.90 3.46 23.59
N ASN A 68 -6.20 3.27 24.87
CA ASN A 68 -6.42 1.93 25.43
C ASN A 68 -7.59 1.18 24.77
N ASN A 69 -8.50 1.90 24.10
CA ASN A 69 -9.66 1.35 23.40
C ASN A 69 -9.44 1.24 21.89
N SER A 70 -8.25 1.59 21.38
CA SER A 70 -7.94 1.45 19.97
C SER A 70 -7.95 -0.02 19.54
N ASP A 71 -8.47 -0.28 18.34
CA ASP A 71 -8.46 -1.61 17.76
C ASP A 71 -7.01 -2.10 17.55
N LYS A 72 -6.78 -3.40 17.79
CA LYS A 72 -5.48 -4.04 17.67
C LYS A 72 -4.83 -3.83 16.31
N VAL A 73 -5.61 -3.76 15.22
CA VAL A 73 -5.06 -3.53 13.88
C VAL A 73 -4.46 -2.13 13.75
N TYR A 74 -5.07 -1.12 14.40
CA TYR A 74 -4.59 0.25 14.36
C TYR A 74 -3.37 0.44 15.26
N VAL A 75 -3.38 -0.19 16.44
CA VAL A 75 -2.20 -0.27 17.33
C VAL A 75 -1.02 -0.87 16.57
N ARG A 76 -1.23 -2.01 15.89
CA ARG A 76 -0.19 -2.67 15.10
C ARG A 76 0.32 -1.81 13.96
N PHE A 77 -0.57 -1.12 13.25
CA PHE A 77 -0.16 -0.20 12.18
C PHE A 77 0.72 0.93 12.72
N HIS A 78 0.37 1.54 13.85
CA HIS A 78 1.21 2.53 14.52
C HIS A 78 2.57 1.95 14.94
N ASP A 79 2.55 0.77 15.55
CA ASP A 79 3.72 0.15 16.16
C ASP A 79 4.68 -0.46 15.13
N GLU A 80 4.23 -0.82 13.92
CA GLU A 80 5.06 -1.57 12.96
C GLU A 80 5.26 -0.85 11.63
N CYS A 81 4.32 0.01 11.22
CA CYS A 81 4.28 0.57 9.87
C CYS A 81 4.39 2.10 9.86
N TRP A 82 3.62 2.80 10.68
CA TRP A 82 3.48 4.25 10.59
C TRP A 82 4.77 4.97 10.99
N GLY A 83 5.21 5.90 10.15
CA GLY A 83 6.48 6.62 10.31
C GLY A 83 7.72 5.78 9.96
N VAL A 84 7.58 4.55 9.47
CA VAL A 84 8.72 3.75 8.98
C VAL A 84 8.95 4.08 7.51
N PRO A 85 10.18 4.47 7.10
CA PRO A 85 10.47 4.77 5.70
C PRO A 85 10.14 3.61 4.75
N VAL A 86 9.31 3.87 3.75
CA VAL A 86 8.92 2.91 2.70
C VAL A 86 9.50 3.36 1.35
N TYR A 87 10.15 2.44 0.64
CA TYR A 87 10.81 2.72 -0.65
C TYR A 87 10.29 1.89 -1.83
N ASP A 88 9.39 0.93 -1.57
CA ASP A 88 8.79 0.05 -2.58
C ASP A 88 7.58 0.73 -3.25
N ASP A 89 7.55 0.79 -4.58
CA ASP A 89 6.52 1.48 -5.36
C ASP A 89 5.12 0.93 -5.10
N ASN A 90 4.96 -0.39 -4.99
CA ASN A 90 3.66 -1.02 -4.78
C ASN A 90 3.13 -0.69 -3.38
N ARG A 91 3.99 -0.70 -2.36
CA ARG A 91 3.62 -0.28 -1.00
C ARG A 91 3.31 1.21 -0.91
N LEU A 92 4.08 2.06 -1.58
CA LEU A 92 3.77 3.49 -1.64
C LEU A 92 2.41 3.71 -2.32
N PHE A 93 2.13 3.00 -3.41
CA PHE A 93 0.83 3.08 -4.06
C PHE A 93 -0.31 2.58 -3.17
N GLU A 94 -0.14 1.44 -2.50
CA GLU A 94 -1.09 0.90 -1.52
C GLU A 94 -1.43 1.93 -0.44
N VAL A 95 -0.40 2.55 0.17
CA VAL A 95 -0.61 3.54 1.23
C VAL A 95 -1.27 4.81 0.70
N LEU A 96 -0.90 5.28 -0.49
CA LEU A 96 -1.55 6.43 -1.12
C LEU A 96 -3.05 6.16 -1.36
N ALA A 97 -3.40 4.97 -1.86
CA ALA A 97 -4.78 4.55 -2.07
C ALA A 97 -5.55 4.49 -0.74
N MET A 98 -4.95 3.92 0.32
CA MET A 98 -5.54 3.91 1.67
C MET A 98 -5.74 5.32 2.22
N CYS A 99 -4.78 6.23 2.06
CA CYS A 99 -4.94 7.62 2.49
C CYS A 99 -6.09 8.32 1.74
N GLY A 100 -6.31 8.02 0.46
CA GLY A 100 -7.46 8.53 -0.29
C GLY A 100 -8.82 8.09 0.28
N MET A 101 -8.87 6.95 0.97
CA MET A 101 -10.08 6.43 1.61
C MET A 101 -10.41 7.09 2.95
N LEU A 102 -9.50 7.92 3.50
CA LEU A 102 -9.76 8.65 4.76
C LEU A 102 -10.90 9.65 4.66
N MET A 103 -11.37 9.94 3.44
CA MET A 103 -12.58 10.73 3.19
C MET A 103 -13.87 9.98 3.55
N ASP A 104 -13.84 8.65 3.50
CA ASP A 104 -15.02 7.79 3.67
C ASP A 104 -14.94 6.93 4.94
N PHE A 105 -13.73 6.64 5.42
CA PHE A 105 -13.47 5.68 6.49
C PHE A 105 -12.36 6.16 7.43
N ASN A 106 -12.35 5.66 8.67
CA ASN A 106 -11.19 5.84 9.54
C ASN A 106 -10.10 4.77 9.31
N TRP A 107 -8.90 4.98 9.84
CA TRP A 107 -7.77 4.04 9.70
C TRP A 107 -8.11 2.61 10.12
N THR A 108 -8.84 2.40 11.21
CA THR A 108 -9.23 1.06 11.67
C THR A 108 -10.05 0.34 10.60
N GLU A 109 -11.03 1.01 10.02
CA GLU A 109 -11.90 0.45 8.98
C GLU A 109 -11.16 0.17 7.67
N ILE A 110 -10.17 0.99 7.32
CA ILE A 110 -9.33 0.80 6.13
C ILE A 110 -8.38 -0.39 6.36
N LEU A 111 -7.70 -0.41 7.52
CA LEU A 111 -6.71 -1.44 7.86
C LEU A 111 -7.35 -2.84 7.98
N LYS A 112 -8.60 -2.93 8.45
CA LYS A 112 -9.36 -4.20 8.45
C LYS A 112 -9.61 -4.75 7.03
N LYS A 113 -9.69 -3.87 6.03
CA LYS A 113 -9.90 -4.24 4.63
C LYS A 113 -8.58 -4.41 3.85
N ARG A 114 -7.43 -4.21 4.48
CA ARG A 114 -6.13 -4.11 3.80
C ARG A 114 -5.81 -5.31 2.90
N GLU A 115 -6.03 -6.53 3.37
CA GLU A 115 -5.75 -7.73 2.57
C GLU A 115 -6.77 -7.91 1.43
N LEU A 116 -8.05 -7.58 1.66
CA LEU A 116 -9.07 -7.57 0.60
C LEU A 116 -8.74 -6.54 -0.48
N LEU A 117 -8.26 -5.36 -0.09
CA LEU A 117 -7.79 -4.33 -1.02
C LEU A 117 -6.61 -4.84 -1.85
N ARG A 118 -5.64 -5.50 -1.24
CA ARG A 118 -4.49 -6.07 -1.96
C ARG A 118 -4.94 -7.12 -2.97
N GLU A 119 -5.85 -8.01 -2.59
CA GLU A 119 -6.40 -9.00 -3.52
C GLU A 119 -7.13 -8.32 -4.67
N ALA A 120 -8.03 -7.37 -4.37
CA ALA A 120 -8.82 -6.66 -5.36
C ALA A 120 -7.98 -5.87 -6.38
N PHE A 121 -6.83 -5.34 -5.94
CA PHE A 121 -5.94 -4.50 -6.76
C PHE A 121 -4.59 -5.17 -7.09
N GLY A 122 -4.51 -6.51 -7.02
CA GLY A 122 -3.32 -7.26 -7.48
C GLY A 122 -2.03 -6.85 -6.78
N GLY A 123 -2.08 -6.70 -5.45
CA GLY A 123 -0.94 -6.26 -4.63
C GLY A 123 -0.53 -4.81 -4.87
N PHE A 124 -1.41 -3.99 -5.48
CA PHE A 124 -1.12 -2.63 -5.90
C PHE A 124 0.09 -2.54 -6.85
N ASP A 125 0.24 -3.49 -7.77
CA ASP A 125 1.14 -3.32 -8.91
C ASP A 125 0.55 -2.28 -9.89
N PRO A 126 1.19 -1.11 -10.10
CA PRO A 126 0.67 -0.09 -11.00
C PRO A 126 0.47 -0.60 -12.44
N LYS A 127 1.27 -1.56 -12.90
CA LYS A 127 1.14 -2.18 -14.23
C LYS A 127 -0.13 -2.99 -14.36
N PHE A 128 -0.50 -3.73 -13.32
CA PHE A 128 -1.76 -4.47 -13.25
C PHE A 128 -2.94 -3.51 -13.11
N VAL A 129 -2.92 -2.64 -12.09
CA VAL A 129 -4.06 -1.78 -11.74
C VAL A 129 -4.40 -0.78 -12.86
N SER A 130 -3.39 -0.23 -13.54
CA SER A 130 -3.62 0.71 -14.66
C SER A 130 -4.37 0.11 -15.86
N LYS A 131 -4.47 -1.23 -15.94
CA LYS A 131 -5.15 -1.96 -17.02
C LYS A 131 -6.54 -2.45 -16.65
N ILE A 132 -6.99 -2.24 -15.41
CA ILE A 132 -8.35 -2.59 -14.97
C ILE A 132 -9.35 -1.87 -15.89
N SER A 133 -10.21 -2.65 -16.52
CA SER A 133 -11.20 -2.16 -17.48
C SER A 133 -12.39 -1.50 -16.78
N GLU A 134 -13.20 -0.77 -17.56
CA GLU A 134 -14.44 -0.14 -17.07
C GLU A 134 -15.39 -1.15 -16.42
N LYS A 135 -15.53 -2.33 -17.04
CA LYS A 135 -16.34 -3.42 -16.53
C LYS A 135 -15.84 -3.90 -15.16
N GLU A 136 -14.52 -4.11 -15.02
CA GLU A 136 -13.92 -4.55 -13.77
C GLU A 136 -14.01 -3.47 -12.67
N ILE A 137 -14.00 -2.18 -13.02
CA ILE A 137 -14.25 -1.09 -12.07
C ILE A 137 -15.65 -1.23 -11.46
N ILE A 138 -16.67 -1.41 -12.30
CA ILE A 138 -18.07 -1.57 -11.87
C ILE A 138 -18.24 -2.84 -11.04
N GLU A 139 -17.63 -3.95 -11.46
CA GLU A 139 -17.65 -5.22 -10.72
C GLU A 139 -17.05 -5.06 -9.31
N LYS A 140 -15.86 -4.43 -9.20
CA LYS A 140 -15.23 -4.16 -7.89
C LYS A 140 -16.04 -3.20 -7.02
N ALA A 141 -16.64 -2.18 -7.62
CA ALA A 141 -17.50 -1.24 -6.90
C ALA A 141 -18.78 -1.89 -6.34
N SER A 142 -19.22 -2.98 -6.98
CA SER A 142 -20.40 -3.75 -6.55
C SER A 142 -20.08 -4.80 -5.48
N ASP A 143 -18.81 -4.99 -5.14
CA ASP A 143 -18.38 -5.95 -4.12
C ASP A 143 -18.76 -5.47 -2.71
N LYS A 144 -19.64 -6.26 -2.08
CA LYS A 144 -20.19 -5.99 -0.74
C LYS A 144 -19.18 -6.12 0.39
N GLU A 145 -18.09 -6.87 0.18
CA GLU A 145 -17.01 -6.98 1.16
C GLU A 145 -16.03 -5.81 1.02
N LEU A 146 -15.76 -5.40 -0.22
CA LEU A 146 -14.87 -4.27 -0.51
C LEU A 146 -15.47 -2.94 -0.03
N LYS A 147 -16.79 -2.75 -0.19
CA LYS A 147 -17.55 -1.54 0.20
C LYS A 147 -16.89 -0.24 -0.26
N LEU A 148 -16.35 -0.24 -1.48
CA LEU A 148 -15.70 0.91 -2.09
C LEU A 148 -16.62 1.54 -3.12
N ALA A 149 -16.87 2.85 -2.98
CA ALA A 149 -17.60 3.60 -3.99
C ALA A 149 -16.87 3.52 -5.34
N GLU A 150 -17.61 3.45 -6.45
CA GLU A 150 -17.05 3.35 -7.81
C GLU A 150 -16.01 4.45 -8.10
N SER A 151 -16.29 5.67 -7.66
CA SER A 151 -15.37 6.81 -7.81
C SER A 151 -14.01 6.58 -7.14
N ARG A 152 -13.91 5.74 -6.11
CA ARG A 152 -12.66 5.42 -5.40
C ARG A 152 -11.92 4.32 -6.14
N VAL A 153 -12.62 3.30 -6.62
CA VAL A 153 -12.03 2.28 -7.50
C VAL A 153 -11.43 2.94 -8.74
N ARG A 154 -12.18 3.84 -9.39
CA ARG A 154 -11.71 4.61 -10.54
C ARG A 154 -10.51 5.49 -10.20
N CYS A 155 -10.53 6.17 -9.06
CA CYS A 155 -9.40 6.96 -8.56
C CYS A 155 -8.13 6.12 -8.42
N ILE A 156 -8.22 4.90 -7.87
CA ILE A 156 -7.07 4.00 -7.73
C ILE A 156 -6.52 3.62 -9.10
N VAL A 157 -7.39 3.27 -10.06
CA VAL A 157 -6.99 2.95 -11.45
C VAL A 157 -6.33 4.14 -12.14
N ASP A 158 -6.89 5.35 -12.01
CA ASP A 158 -6.32 6.57 -12.59
C ASP A 158 -4.96 6.92 -11.98
N ASN A 159 -4.83 6.78 -10.65
CA ASN A 159 -3.57 6.98 -9.95
C ASN A 159 -2.50 5.96 -10.40
N ALA A 160 -2.86 4.71 -10.65
CA ALA A 160 -1.93 3.71 -11.19
C ALA A 160 -1.38 4.11 -12.58
N LYS A 161 -2.23 4.69 -13.45
CA LYS A 161 -1.78 5.23 -14.76
C LYS A 161 -0.79 6.37 -14.56
N CYS A 162 -1.06 7.28 -13.63
CA CYS A 162 -0.18 8.41 -13.31
C CYS A 162 1.15 7.94 -12.72
N ILE A 163 1.13 6.96 -11.83
CA ILE A 163 2.32 6.33 -11.25
C ILE A 163 3.22 5.75 -12.35
N ARG A 164 2.66 5.03 -13.32
CA ARG A 164 3.46 4.49 -14.43
C ARG A 164 4.12 5.57 -15.28
N LYS A 165 3.40 6.67 -15.53
CA LYS A 165 3.94 7.82 -16.26
C LYS A 165 5.10 8.45 -15.48
N VAL A 166 4.90 8.71 -14.19
CA VAL A 166 5.95 9.22 -13.30
C VAL A 166 7.14 8.27 -13.26
N ALA A 167 6.94 6.96 -13.13
CA ALA A 167 8.03 5.99 -13.13
C ALA A 167 8.83 6.01 -14.44
N SER A 168 8.18 6.22 -15.60
CA SER A 168 8.90 6.36 -16.87
C SER A 168 9.73 7.65 -16.99
N GLU A 169 9.35 8.71 -16.27
CA GLU A 169 10.02 10.02 -16.29
C GLU A 169 11.11 10.13 -15.21
N CYS A 170 10.86 9.51 -14.04
CA CYS A 170 11.65 9.69 -12.81
C CYS A 170 12.31 8.39 -12.32
N GLY A 171 12.23 7.31 -13.11
CA GLY A 171 12.75 5.98 -12.79
C GLY A 171 11.78 5.14 -11.95
N SER A 172 11.20 5.71 -10.88
CA SER A 172 10.19 5.02 -10.05
C SER A 172 9.27 6.03 -9.35
N PHE A 173 8.14 5.55 -8.81
CA PHE A 173 7.27 6.39 -7.99
C PHE A 173 7.95 6.77 -6.67
N SER A 174 8.72 5.86 -6.10
CA SER A 174 9.54 6.07 -4.92
C SER A 174 10.54 7.19 -5.12
N SER A 175 11.35 7.17 -6.19
CA SER A 175 12.30 8.24 -6.48
C SER A 175 11.61 9.58 -6.61
N TYR A 176 10.51 9.64 -7.36
CA TYR A 176 9.72 10.85 -7.51
C TYR A 176 9.18 11.41 -6.18
N MET A 177 8.61 10.56 -5.31
CA MET A 177 8.08 11.03 -4.03
C MET A 177 9.19 11.45 -3.07
N TRP A 178 10.26 10.66 -2.97
CA TRP A 178 11.37 10.91 -2.05
C TRP A 178 12.25 12.10 -2.47
N ASP A 179 12.28 12.47 -3.75
CA ASP A 179 12.98 13.67 -4.24
C ASP A 179 12.47 14.96 -3.56
N TYR A 180 11.17 15.05 -3.26
CA TYR A 180 10.57 16.20 -2.57
C TYR A 180 11.13 16.47 -1.16
N VAL A 181 11.69 15.44 -0.54
CA VAL A 181 12.37 15.52 0.76
C VAL A 181 13.87 15.27 0.63
N SER A 182 14.42 15.43 -0.58
CA SER A 182 15.84 15.23 -0.89
C SER A 182 16.35 13.89 -0.37
N TYR A 183 15.52 12.85 -0.52
CA TYR A 183 15.80 11.47 -0.10
C TYR A 183 16.11 11.31 1.40
N LYS A 184 15.70 12.27 2.23
CA LYS A 184 15.88 12.25 3.68
C LYS A 184 14.56 12.58 4.39
N PRO A 185 14.05 11.72 5.28
CA PRO A 185 12.84 12.03 6.03
C PRO A 185 12.96 13.35 6.81
N LEU A 186 11.85 14.07 6.90
CA LEU A 186 11.72 15.24 7.75
C LEU A 186 11.50 14.79 9.18
N ILE A 187 12.48 15.02 10.07
CA ILE A 187 12.36 14.62 11.47
C ILE A 187 11.76 15.77 12.29
N ASN A 188 10.50 15.61 12.70
CA ASN A 188 9.87 16.56 13.62
C ASN A 188 10.14 16.17 15.07
N LYS A 189 9.86 17.11 15.99
CA LYS A 189 10.05 16.95 17.45
C LYS A 189 8.81 17.36 18.23
N PHE A 190 7.63 16.93 17.76
CA PHE A 190 6.38 17.30 18.40
C PHE A 190 6.27 16.70 19.80
N LYS A 191 6.08 17.57 20.80
CA LYS A 191 5.82 17.16 22.20
C LYS A 191 4.34 16.92 22.49
N TYR A 192 3.45 17.51 21.69
CA TYR A 192 2.01 17.50 21.94
C TYR A 192 1.24 17.21 20.65
N PRO A 193 0.16 16.41 20.70
CA PRO A 193 -0.65 16.07 19.52
C PRO A 193 -1.17 17.29 18.77
N ARG A 194 -1.63 18.32 19.50
CA ARG A 194 -2.16 19.58 18.94
C ARG A 194 -1.14 20.39 18.14
N LYS A 195 0.15 20.02 18.18
CA LYS A 195 1.22 20.65 17.40
C LYS A 195 1.51 19.91 16.09
N VAL A 196 1.02 18.68 15.95
CA VAL A 196 1.09 17.94 14.68
C VAL A 196 0.05 18.55 13.73
N PRO A 197 0.46 19.18 12.61
CA PRO A 197 -0.48 19.85 11.73
C PRO A 197 -1.23 18.83 10.86
N LEU A 198 -2.36 19.23 10.28
CA LEU A 198 -3.09 18.40 9.31
C LEU A 198 -2.45 18.39 7.91
N ARG A 199 -1.61 19.38 7.62
CA ARG A 199 -0.86 19.55 6.37
C ARG A 199 0.41 20.36 6.62
N SER A 200 1.36 20.30 5.70
CA SER A 200 2.59 21.09 5.72
C SER A 200 2.81 21.82 4.40
N GLN A 201 3.74 22.78 4.37
CA GLN A 201 4.16 23.43 3.13
C GLN A 201 4.67 22.42 2.09
N LYS A 202 5.34 21.35 2.53
CA LYS A 202 5.80 20.27 1.65
C LYS A 202 4.64 19.48 1.07
N SER A 203 3.64 19.10 1.88
CA SER A 203 2.45 18.42 1.35
C SER A 203 1.66 19.30 0.38
N ASP A 204 1.69 20.62 0.54
CA ASP A 204 1.04 21.56 -0.38
C ASP A 204 1.69 21.56 -1.77
N ILE A 205 3.03 21.56 -1.80
CA ILE A 205 3.81 21.51 -3.03
C ILE A 205 3.59 20.16 -3.74
N ILE A 206 3.74 19.06 -2.99
CA ILE A 206 3.56 17.69 -3.52
C ILE A 206 2.13 17.50 -4.05
N SER A 207 1.12 17.92 -3.29
CA SER A 207 -0.29 17.84 -3.68
C SER A 207 -0.55 18.58 -4.99
N LYS A 208 -0.07 19.82 -5.12
CA LYS A 208 -0.22 20.61 -6.36
C LYS A 208 0.40 19.91 -7.57
N ASP A 209 1.57 19.30 -7.42
CA ASP A 209 2.21 18.58 -8.53
C ASP A 209 1.50 17.27 -8.87
N LEU A 210 1.12 16.48 -7.87
CA LEU A 210 0.33 15.26 -8.07
C LEU A 210 -0.98 15.57 -8.83
N VAL A 211 -1.72 16.61 -8.41
CA VAL A 211 -2.93 17.06 -9.11
C VAL A 211 -2.61 17.47 -10.55
N ARG A 212 -1.55 18.26 -10.77
CA ARG A 212 -1.12 18.67 -12.12
C ARG A 212 -0.80 17.46 -13.01
N ARG A 213 -0.27 16.39 -12.43
CA ARG A 213 0.06 15.13 -13.12
C ARG A 213 -1.14 14.21 -13.33
N GLY A 214 -2.33 14.60 -12.88
CA GLY A 214 -3.58 13.86 -13.07
C GLY A 214 -3.95 12.91 -11.94
N PHE A 215 -3.19 12.88 -10.84
CA PHE A 215 -3.59 12.11 -9.67
C PHE A 215 -4.87 12.67 -9.05
N ARG A 216 -5.67 11.78 -8.47
CA ARG A 216 -6.96 12.04 -7.84
C ARG A 216 -6.91 11.69 -6.36
N LEU A 217 -7.74 12.37 -5.55
CA LEU A 217 -7.77 12.25 -4.09
C LEU A 217 -6.39 12.46 -3.43
N VAL A 218 -5.63 13.43 -3.94
CA VAL A 218 -4.29 13.79 -3.45
C VAL A 218 -4.26 15.21 -2.91
N GLY A 219 -5.30 15.60 -2.17
CA GLY A 219 -5.35 16.90 -1.48
C GLY A 219 -4.25 17.02 -0.41
N PRO A 220 -3.86 18.23 0.03
CA PRO A 220 -2.70 18.39 0.90
C PRO A 220 -2.78 17.63 2.24
N VAL A 221 -3.96 17.49 2.82
CA VAL A 221 -4.17 16.70 4.06
C VAL A 221 -3.94 15.21 3.82
N ILE A 222 -4.42 14.69 2.67
CA ILE A 222 -4.22 13.29 2.27
C ILE A 222 -2.74 13.03 2.01
N VAL A 223 -2.08 13.94 1.28
CA VAL A 223 -0.64 13.86 0.99
C VAL A 223 0.17 13.93 2.27
N TYR A 224 -0.19 14.77 3.24
CA TYR A 224 0.52 14.81 4.52
C TYR A 224 0.33 13.51 5.32
N SER A 225 -0.89 12.97 5.33
CA SER A 225 -1.19 11.68 5.95
C SER A 225 -0.39 10.55 5.30
N PHE A 226 -0.23 10.57 3.98
CA PHE A 226 0.63 9.67 3.23
C PHE A 226 2.10 9.82 3.64
N MET A 227 2.64 11.05 3.65
CA MET A 227 4.02 11.33 4.06
C MET A 227 4.32 10.80 5.46
N GLN A 228 3.38 10.97 6.39
CA GLN A 228 3.48 10.45 7.76
C GLN A 228 3.46 8.91 7.78
N ALA A 229 2.50 8.30 7.08
CA ALA A 229 2.33 6.86 7.05
C ALA A 229 3.54 6.13 6.44
N VAL A 230 4.15 6.68 5.39
CA VAL A 230 5.30 6.08 4.69
C VAL A 230 6.67 6.53 5.19
N GLY A 231 6.70 7.30 6.29
CA GLY A 231 7.95 7.73 6.93
C GLY A 231 8.76 8.78 6.17
N MET A 232 8.15 9.53 5.24
CA MET A 232 8.76 10.73 4.67
C MET A 232 8.82 11.88 5.68
N THR A 233 7.96 11.85 6.69
CA THR A 233 8.04 12.70 7.87
C THR A 233 7.90 11.84 9.12
N ILE A 234 8.74 12.09 10.13
CA ILE A 234 8.71 11.39 11.41
C ILE A 234 7.93 12.25 12.39
N ASP A 235 6.64 11.95 12.50
CA ASP A 235 5.68 12.72 13.29
C ASP A 235 5.24 12.00 14.58
N HIS A 236 5.90 10.88 14.91
CA HIS A 236 5.76 10.30 16.24
C HIS A 236 6.07 11.38 17.28
N LEU A 237 5.27 11.44 18.34
CA LEU A 237 5.59 12.35 19.44
C LEU A 237 6.91 11.93 20.08
N VAL A 238 7.69 12.89 20.58
CA VAL A 238 9.04 12.61 21.12
C VAL A 238 9.06 11.62 22.28
N ASP A 239 7.92 11.45 22.96
CA ASP A 239 7.73 10.55 24.08
C ASP A 239 7.09 9.20 23.68
N CYS A 240 6.77 9.02 22.39
CA CYS A 240 6.36 7.73 21.83
C CYS A 240 7.57 6.78 21.73
N PHE A 241 7.40 5.53 22.11
CA PHE A 241 8.46 4.51 22.05
C PHE A 241 9.02 4.31 20.63
N ARG A 242 8.21 4.57 19.60
CA ARG A 242 8.59 4.48 18.19
C ARG A 242 9.41 5.66 17.69
N TYR A 243 9.43 6.79 18.41
CA TYR A 243 10.11 8.00 17.93
C TYR A 243 11.59 7.76 17.65
N GLY A 244 12.33 7.28 18.66
CA GLY A 244 13.76 7.02 18.52
C GLY A 244 14.07 5.96 17.44
N GLU A 245 13.25 4.91 17.36
CA GLU A 245 13.41 3.86 16.35
C GLU A 245 13.20 4.41 14.92
N CYS A 246 12.12 5.15 14.70
CA CYS A 246 11.83 5.78 13.40
C CYS A 246 12.87 6.83 13.00
N VAL A 247 13.39 7.61 13.96
CA VAL A 247 14.52 8.54 13.72
C VAL A 247 15.77 7.78 13.28
N ASN A 248 16.14 6.72 13.99
CA ASN A 248 17.31 5.90 13.63
C ASN A 248 17.15 5.24 12.26
N LEU A 249 15.93 4.87 11.87
CA LEU A 249 15.64 4.36 10.52
C LEU A 249 15.73 5.45 9.46
N ALA A 250 15.29 6.67 9.78
CA ALA A 250 15.33 7.83 8.89
C ALA A 250 16.75 8.34 8.60
N GLU A 251 17.68 8.16 9.52
CA GLU A 251 19.09 8.53 9.33
C GLU A 251 19.86 7.56 8.43
N ARG A 252 19.29 6.39 8.11
CA ARG A 252 19.92 5.45 7.20
C ARG A 252 19.92 6.01 5.78
N PRO A 253 20.98 5.77 4.99
CA PRO A 253 21.00 6.13 3.59
C PRO A 253 19.79 5.57 2.87
N TRP A 254 19.21 6.39 2.00
CA TRP A 254 18.11 5.99 1.13
C TRP A 254 18.54 4.78 0.30
N ARG A 255 17.73 3.72 0.32
CA ARG A 255 18.01 2.50 -0.43
C ARG A 255 16.99 2.41 -1.56
N HIS A 256 17.46 2.55 -2.79
CA HIS A 256 16.72 2.04 -3.93
C HIS A 256 16.50 0.54 -3.69
N VAL A 257 15.23 0.11 -3.65
CA VAL A 257 14.92 -1.29 -3.92
C VAL A 257 15.04 -1.41 -5.44
N SER A 258 16.21 -1.86 -5.89
CA SER A 258 16.49 -2.22 -7.28
C SER A 258 15.83 -3.56 -7.61
#